data_AF-A0A430G2E2-F1
#
_entry.id   AF-A0A430G2E2-F1
#
_cell.length_a   1.000
_cell.length_b   1.000
_cell.length_c   1.000
_cell.angle_alpha   90.00
_cell.angle_beta   90.00
_cell.angle_gamma   90.00
#
_symmetry.space_group_name_H-M   'P 1'
#
loop_
_entity.id
_entity.type
_entity.pdbx_description
1 polymer ?
#
loop_
_entity_poly.entity_id
_entity_poly.type
_entity_poly.pdbx_seq_one_letter_code
_entity_poly.pdbx_strand_id
1 'polypeptide(L)'
;MRAEDVRKALAKKFGAPEYALFFEVGDATGGRARRWADAVAMGLWPSRGLALQGFEIKVSRQDWLGELRKPEKAEAIARYCRYWWIVTPPGIVKDGELPENWGLYEVQANGLRIVRAAPPREKLPPISPEFLAALLRRSDEHARSLVKNAIDTAMVDERAAIDARVEREVHWRTDRLKERAEAAEGKFSAICEACGLSPAEVGGLFYNTDFARAVATVHRLGVAKTYNGLSGLAQRLRPMIEALDGFLGEEPSE
;
A
#
# COMPACT_ATOMS: atom_id res chain seq x y z
N MET A 1 23.38 11.89 -12.67
CA MET A 1 23.48 11.08 -11.44
C MET A 1 23.23 12.00 -10.25
N ARG A 2 22.43 11.56 -9.28
CA ARG A 2 22.08 12.30 -8.06
C ARG A 2 22.89 11.78 -6.86
N ALA A 3 22.93 12.53 -5.76
CA ALA A 3 23.64 12.12 -4.55
C ALA A 3 23.11 10.78 -4.00
N GLU A 4 21.80 10.54 -4.15
CA GLU A 4 21.15 9.29 -3.77
C GLU A 4 21.71 8.06 -4.51
N ASP A 5 22.06 8.21 -5.80
CA ASP A 5 22.67 7.12 -6.58
C ASP A 5 24.07 6.79 -6.02
N VAL A 6 24.81 7.80 -5.57
CA VAL A 6 26.12 7.65 -4.94
C VAL A 6 25.98 6.97 -3.57
N ARG A 7 25.00 7.39 -2.75
CA ARG A 7 24.71 6.75 -1.45
C ARG A 7 24.39 5.26 -1.63
N LYS A 8 23.58 4.90 -2.64
CA LYS A 8 23.30 3.48 -2.97
C LYS A 8 24.56 2.70 -3.37
N ALA A 9 25.43 3.31 -4.17
CA ALA A 9 26.69 2.67 -4.56
C ALA A 9 27.63 2.45 -3.36
N LEU A 10 27.68 3.40 -2.42
CA LEU A 10 28.38 3.26 -1.14
C LEU A 10 27.77 2.15 -0.29
N ALA A 11 26.45 2.11 -0.11
CA ALA A 11 25.76 1.08 0.67
C ALA A 11 25.98 -0.33 0.11
N LYS A 12 26.04 -0.48 -1.22
CA LYS A 12 26.34 -1.77 -1.87
C LYS A 12 27.76 -2.25 -1.57
N LYS A 13 28.74 -1.35 -1.48
CA LYS A 13 30.16 -1.69 -1.28
C LYS A 13 30.56 -1.78 0.19
N PHE A 14 30.07 -0.86 1.01
CA PHE A 14 30.39 -0.71 2.43
C PHE A 14 29.20 -1.14 3.30
N GLY A 15 28.63 -2.30 3.00
CA GLY A 15 27.51 -2.86 3.75
C GLY A 15 27.91 -4.00 4.69
N ALA A 16 26.92 -4.52 5.41
CA ALA A 16 27.07 -5.72 6.21
C ALA A 16 27.47 -6.94 5.33
N PRO A 17 28.21 -7.92 5.88
CA PRO A 17 28.68 -8.02 7.27
C PRO A 17 30.03 -7.34 7.55
N GLU A 18 30.70 -6.82 6.52
CA GLU A 18 32.08 -6.32 6.64
C GLU A 18 32.16 -4.90 7.20
N TYR A 19 31.16 -4.07 6.90
CA TYR A 19 31.14 -2.66 7.29
C TYR A 19 29.83 -2.29 7.98
N ALA A 20 29.93 -1.34 8.92
CA ALA A 20 28.80 -0.52 9.34
C ALA A 20 28.91 0.86 8.67
N LEU A 21 27.94 1.21 7.82
CA LEU A 21 27.90 2.47 7.09
C LEU A 21 26.85 3.40 7.68
N PHE A 22 27.25 4.66 7.88
CA PHE A 22 26.40 5.72 8.39
C PHE A 22 26.42 6.89 7.42
N PHE A 23 25.26 7.49 7.19
CA PHE A 23 25.14 8.69 6.37
C PHE A 23 24.96 9.94 7.24
N GLU A 24 25.45 11.08 6.75
CA GLU A 24 25.29 12.40 7.38
C GLU A 24 25.79 12.42 8.84
N VAL A 25 27.03 11.99 9.04
CA VAL A 25 27.63 11.85 10.37
C VAL A 25 28.18 13.20 10.81
N GLY A 26 27.70 13.72 11.94
CA GLY A 26 28.20 14.96 12.53
C GLY A 26 29.51 14.76 13.30
N ASP A 27 30.26 15.84 13.51
CA ASP A 27 31.44 15.87 14.40
C ASP A 27 31.07 15.78 15.89
N ALA A 28 29.80 16.05 16.22
CA ALA A 28 29.21 15.92 17.55
C ALA A 28 27.68 15.70 17.45
N THR A 29 27.00 15.73 18.60
CA THR A 29 25.53 15.68 18.71
C THR A 29 24.93 17.00 19.22
N GLY A 30 23.64 17.20 18.95
CA GLY A 30 22.90 18.39 19.40
C GLY A 30 23.43 19.70 18.83
N GLY A 31 23.22 20.81 19.54
CA GLY A 31 23.68 22.15 19.13
C GLY A 31 25.21 22.34 19.06
N ARG A 32 25.99 21.30 19.41
CA ARG A 32 27.46 21.29 19.28
C ARG A 32 27.92 20.74 17.94
N ALA A 33 27.06 20.10 17.16
CA ALA A 33 27.38 19.63 15.81
C ALA A 33 27.59 20.84 14.88
N ARG A 34 28.77 20.93 14.27
CA ARG A 34 29.15 22.05 13.38
C ARG A 34 29.50 21.59 11.98
N ARG A 35 29.95 20.35 11.84
CA ARG A 35 30.42 19.77 10.57
C ARG A 35 29.84 18.39 10.40
N TRP A 36 29.67 18.00 9.15
CA TRP A 36 29.15 16.69 8.76
C TRP A 36 30.01 16.10 7.66
N ALA A 37 30.15 14.78 7.71
CA ALA A 37 30.63 13.97 6.61
C ALA A 37 29.42 13.34 5.93
N ASP A 38 29.44 13.24 4.60
CA ASP A 38 28.33 12.65 3.85
C ASP A 38 28.11 11.18 4.20
N ALA A 39 29.22 10.45 4.42
CA ALA A 39 29.20 9.11 4.95
C ALA A 39 30.46 8.75 5.75
N VAL A 40 30.31 7.82 6.68
CA VAL A 40 31.41 7.15 7.39
C VAL A 40 31.14 5.67 7.44
N ALA A 41 32.13 4.85 7.10
CA ALA A 41 32.08 3.39 7.24
C ALA A 41 33.11 2.90 8.27
N MET A 42 32.68 2.04 9.18
CA MET A 42 33.55 1.34 10.12
C MET A 42 33.77 -0.10 9.63
N GLY A 43 35.03 -0.48 9.41
CA GLY A 43 35.38 -1.88 9.18
C GLY A 43 35.15 -2.73 10.44
N LEU A 44 34.44 -3.85 10.29
CA LEU A 44 34.01 -4.70 11.40
C LEU A 44 34.84 -5.98 11.54
N TRP A 45 35.71 -6.27 10.59
CA TRP A 45 36.55 -7.47 10.61
C TRP A 45 37.94 -7.14 11.14
N PRO A 46 38.33 -7.65 12.33
CA PRO A 46 39.64 -7.37 12.91
C PRO A 46 40.81 -7.73 11.99
N SER A 47 40.68 -8.81 11.22
CA SER A 47 41.68 -9.28 10.26
C SER A 47 41.96 -8.31 9.12
N ARG A 48 41.04 -7.37 8.83
CA ARG A 48 41.17 -6.34 7.78
C ARG A 48 41.44 -4.95 8.34
N GLY A 49 41.57 -4.84 9.66
CA GLY A 49 41.71 -3.59 10.37
C GLY A 49 40.35 -2.96 10.72
N LEU A 50 40.19 -2.62 12.00
CA LEU A 50 39.04 -1.89 12.54
C LEU A 50 39.16 -0.39 12.23
N ALA A 51 39.14 -0.04 10.94
CA ALA A 51 39.43 1.30 10.46
C ALA A 51 38.17 2.05 10.02
N LEU A 52 38.11 3.34 10.37
CA LEU A 52 37.12 4.27 9.84
C LEU A 52 37.51 4.78 8.45
N GLN A 53 36.56 4.78 7.53
CA GLN A 53 36.64 5.40 6.22
C GLN A 53 35.62 6.53 6.16
N GLY A 54 36.06 7.74 5.83
CA GLY A 54 35.19 8.88 5.61
C GLY A 54 34.99 9.14 4.13
N PHE A 55 33.80 9.58 3.75
CA PHE A 55 33.41 9.85 2.38
C PHE A 55 32.73 11.20 2.26
N GLU A 56 33.15 11.96 1.26
CA GLU A 56 32.53 13.20 0.81
C GLU A 56 32.01 12.99 -0.61
N ILE A 57 30.73 13.26 -0.84
CA ILE A 57 30.02 13.03 -2.09
C ILE A 57 29.92 14.33 -2.86
N LYS A 58 30.46 14.36 -4.09
CA LYS A 58 30.33 15.52 -4.98
C LYS A 58 29.71 15.09 -6.30
N VAL A 59 28.52 15.61 -6.60
CA VAL A 59 27.76 15.26 -7.81
C VAL A 59 27.84 16.29 -8.93
N SER A 60 28.49 17.42 -8.68
CA SER A 60 28.76 18.43 -9.70
C SER A 60 30.19 18.96 -9.61
N ARG A 61 30.71 19.43 -10.74
CA ARG A 61 32.03 20.06 -10.84
C ARG A 61 32.14 21.33 -9.98
N GLN A 62 31.07 22.12 -9.93
CA GLN A 62 31.03 23.36 -9.15
C GLN A 62 31.11 23.08 -7.65
N ASP A 63 30.42 22.06 -7.17
CA ASP A 63 30.47 21.61 -5.77
C ASP A 63 31.88 21.14 -5.40
N TRP A 64 32.51 20.34 -6.27
CA TRP A 64 33.91 19.93 -6.08
C TRP A 64 34.90 21.12 -6.02
N LEU A 65 34.78 22.09 -6.94
CA LEU A 65 35.59 23.31 -6.92
C LEU A 65 35.34 24.17 -5.67
N GLY A 66 34.12 24.17 -5.16
CA GLY A 66 33.78 24.87 -3.91
C GLY A 66 34.47 24.26 -2.70
N GLU A 67 34.58 22.93 -2.66
CA GLU A 67 35.24 22.19 -1.59
C GLU A 67 36.75 22.41 -1.58
N LEU A 68 37.40 22.40 -2.74
CA LEU A 68 38.85 22.65 -2.88
C LEU A 68 39.29 24.00 -2.31
N ARG A 69 38.38 24.98 -2.23
CA ARG A 69 38.67 26.29 -1.64
C ARG A 69 38.68 26.29 -0.12
N LYS A 70 38.14 25.25 0.53
CA LYS A 70 37.95 25.18 2.00
C LYS A 70 38.24 23.77 2.55
N PRO A 71 39.44 23.20 2.30
CA PRO A 71 39.80 21.83 2.69
C PRO A 71 39.75 21.61 4.21
N GLU A 72 39.89 22.67 5.01
CA GLU A 72 39.81 22.62 6.47
C GLU A 72 38.45 22.14 7.00
N LYS A 73 37.39 22.21 6.18
CA LYS A 73 36.06 21.74 6.55
C LYS A 73 36.01 20.22 6.74
N ALA A 74 36.66 19.49 5.84
CA ALA A 74 36.71 18.03 5.89
C ALA A 74 37.51 17.53 7.11
N GLU A 75 38.50 18.31 7.56
CA GLU A 75 39.45 17.90 8.60
C GLU A 75 38.79 17.60 9.96
N ALA A 76 37.66 18.24 10.27
CA ALA A 76 36.95 18.05 11.54
C ALA A 76 36.58 16.57 11.79
N ILE A 77 36.19 15.86 10.74
CA ILE A 77 35.83 14.42 10.81
C ILE A 77 36.94 13.57 10.19
N ALA A 78 37.55 14.00 9.09
CA ALA A 78 38.61 13.26 8.40
C ALA A 78 39.80 12.91 9.31
N ARG A 79 40.07 13.73 10.34
CA ARG A 79 41.08 13.42 11.37
C ARG A 79 40.86 12.09 12.09
N TYR A 80 39.63 11.62 12.22
CA TYR A 80 39.29 10.35 12.86
C TYR A 80 39.29 9.17 11.87
N CYS A 81 39.36 9.44 10.57
CA CYS A 81 39.30 8.41 9.53
C CYS A 81 40.71 7.98 9.10
N ARG A 82 40.94 6.67 9.04
CA ARG A 82 42.17 6.09 8.46
C ARG A 82 42.28 6.42 6.98
N TYR A 83 41.15 6.50 6.28
CA TYR A 83 41.06 6.83 4.86
C TYR A 83 39.99 7.89 4.64
N TRP A 84 40.28 8.85 3.77
CA TRP A 84 39.31 9.86 3.34
C TRP A 84 39.13 9.79 1.82
N TRP A 85 37.88 9.72 1.38
CA TRP A 85 37.53 9.50 -0.01
C TRP A 85 36.61 10.60 -0.53
N ILE A 86 36.90 11.10 -1.72
CA ILE A 86 35.93 11.82 -2.54
C ILE A 86 35.21 10.79 -3.41
N VAL A 87 33.88 10.90 -3.50
CA VAL A 87 33.04 9.99 -4.29
C VAL A 87 32.24 10.81 -5.30
N THR A 88 32.47 10.57 -6.59
CA THR A 88 31.87 11.38 -7.66
C THR A 88 31.33 10.54 -8.81
N PRO A 89 30.38 11.06 -9.60
CA PRO A 89 30.22 10.65 -10.99
C PRO A 89 31.55 10.78 -11.78
N PRO A 90 31.70 10.05 -12.90
CA PRO A 90 32.92 10.09 -13.69
C PRO A 90 33.22 11.48 -14.27
N GLY A 91 34.49 11.89 -14.23
CA GLY A 91 34.97 13.13 -14.87
C GLY A 91 34.73 14.43 -14.08
N ILE A 92 34.26 14.35 -12.83
CA ILE A 92 34.10 15.55 -11.97
C ILE A 92 35.44 16.06 -11.43
N VAL A 93 36.29 15.15 -10.95
CA VAL A 93 37.63 15.48 -10.44
C VAL A 93 38.61 15.33 -11.60
N LYS A 94 39.35 16.39 -11.93
CA LYS A 94 40.38 16.33 -12.97
C LYS A 94 41.74 15.99 -12.38
N ASP A 95 42.65 15.55 -13.24
CA ASP A 95 44.03 15.25 -12.87
C ASP A 95 44.70 16.47 -12.21
N GLY A 96 45.42 16.21 -11.11
CA GLY A 96 46.10 17.23 -10.32
C GLY A 96 45.23 17.99 -9.31
N GLU A 97 43.91 17.81 -9.31
CA GLU A 97 43.02 18.55 -8.40
C GLU A 97 42.90 17.92 -7.01
N LEU A 98 43.02 16.60 -6.92
CA LEU A 98 42.72 15.86 -5.70
C LEU A 98 43.90 15.92 -4.71
N PRO A 99 43.69 16.39 -3.46
CA PRO A 99 44.76 16.48 -2.44
C PRO A 99 45.45 15.14 -2.18
N GLU A 100 46.78 15.09 -2.09
CA GLU A 100 47.56 13.84 -2.05
C GLU A 100 47.11 12.82 -0.99
N ASN A 101 46.61 13.30 0.15
CA ASN A 101 46.16 12.47 1.27
C ASN A 101 44.74 11.90 1.09
N TRP A 102 44.07 12.15 -0.04
CA TRP A 102 42.69 11.71 -0.31
C TRP A 102 42.64 10.66 -1.42
N GLY A 103 41.66 9.77 -1.34
CA GLY A 103 41.32 8.85 -2.42
C GLY A 103 40.15 9.35 -3.26
N LEU A 104 39.96 8.73 -4.43
CA LEU A 104 38.84 8.99 -5.33
C LEU A 104 38.16 7.69 -5.74
N TYR A 105 36.85 7.68 -5.49
CA TYR A 105 35.91 6.76 -6.07
C TYR A 105 35.12 7.45 -7.18
N GLU A 106 35.02 6.79 -8.33
CA GLU A 106 34.04 7.13 -9.34
C GLU A 106 32.90 6.10 -9.35
N VAL A 107 31.66 6.61 -9.37
CA VAL A 107 30.47 5.78 -9.48
C VAL A 107 30.22 5.45 -10.95
N GLN A 108 30.37 4.17 -11.32
CA GLN A 108 30.08 3.64 -12.64
C GLN A 108 28.81 2.79 -12.62
N ALA A 109 28.34 2.37 -13.80
CA ALA A 109 27.13 1.56 -13.94
C ALA A 109 27.18 0.25 -13.11
N ASN A 110 28.37 -0.33 -12.92
CA ASN A 110 28.59 -1.58 -12.18
C ASN A 110 28.96 -1.37 -10.69
N GLY A 111 29.15 -0.14 -10.23
CA GLY A 111 29.49 0.17 -8.84
C GLY A 111 30.63 1.18 -8.68
N LEU A 112 31.32 1.14 -7.54
CA LEU A 112 32.40 2.07 -7.21
C LEU A 112 33.75 1.58 -7.75
N ARG A 113 34.37 2.37 -8.63
CA ARG A 113 35.73 2.16 -9.12
C ARG A 113 36.71 3.09 -8.39
N ILE A 114 37.83 2.52 -7.94
CA ILE A 114 38.95 3.32 -7.40
C ILE A 114 39.67 3.96 -8.60
N VAL A 115 39.70 5.29 -8.65
CA VAL A 115 40.53 6.04 -9.62
C VAL A 115 41.87 6.40 -8.99
N ARG A 116 41.86 6.77 -7.70
CA ARG A 116 43.07 6.93 -6.90
C ARG A 116 42.87 6.37 -5.51
N ALA A 117 43.78 5.52 -5.06
CA ALA A 117 43.70 4.96 -3.71
C ALA A 117 43.93 6.05 -2.65
N ALA A 118 43.15 6.04 -1.57
CA ALA A 118 43.43 6.88 -0.41
C ALA A 118 44.64 6.32 0.35
N PRO A 119 45.70 7.10 0.59
CA PRO A 119 46.76 6.67 1.48
C PRO A 119 46.23 6.59 2.92
N PRO A 120 46.69 5.61 3.72
CA PRO A 120 46.31 5.52 5.12
C PRO A 120 46.90 6.69 5.93
N ARG A 121 46.09 7.35 6.75
CA ARG A 121 46.56 8.30 7.77
C ARG A 121 47.25 7.57 8.92
N GLU A 122 48.53 7.83 9.12
CA GLU A 122 49.33 7.14 10.13
C GLU A 122 48.92 7.48 11.57
N LYS A 123 48.70 8.77 11.84
CA LYS A 123 48.39 9.29 13.18
C LYS A 123 46.92 9.68 13.25
N LEU A 124 46.16 8.95 14.05
CA LEU A 124 44.78 9.26 14.37
C LEU A 124 44.69 9.64 15.84
N PRO A 125 44.03 10.74 16.20
CA PRO A 125 43.71 11.03 17.59
C PRO A 125 42.70 9.99 18.11
N PRO A 126 42.61 9.78 19.43
CA PRO A 126 41.53 9.01 20.02
C PRO A 126 40.17 9.53 19.55
N ILE A 127 39.23 8.61 19.31
CA ILE A 127 37.84 8.97 19.01
C ILE A 127 37.28 9.76 20.19
N SER A 128 36.76 10.97 19.93
CA SER A 128 36.13 11.75 20.98
C SER A 128 34.77 11.13 21.37
N PRO A 129 34.35 11.27 22.63
CA PRO A 129 33.01 10.85 23.05
C PRO A 129 31.90 11.51 22.23
N GLU A 130 32.09 12.77 21.82
CA GLU A 130 31.14 13.50 20.98
C GLU A 130 30.96 12.87 19.60
N PHE A 131 32.07 12.50 18.94
CA PHE A 131 32.02 11.87 17.63
C PHE A 131 31.48 10.44 17.72
N LEU A 132 31.86 9.70 18.77
CA LEU A 132 31.29 8.38 19.04
C LEU A 132 29.77 8.45 19.25
N ALA A 133 29.29 9.42 20.03
CA ALA A 133 27.87 9.64 20.22
C ALA A 133 27.15 9.97 18.91
N ALA A 134 27.78 10.72 18.02
CA ALA A 134 27.23 11.03 16.70
C ALA A 134 27.10 9.77 15.82
N LEU A 135 28.11 8.90 15.81
CA LEU A 135 28.08 7.62 15.10
C LEU A 135 26.98 6.69 15.66
N LEU A 136 26.94 6.51 16.98
CA LEU A 136 25.95 5.64 17.63
C LEU A 136 24.52 6.14 17.44
N ARG A 137 24.31 7.46 17.46
CA ARG A 137 23.00 8.05 17.15
C ARG A 137 22.55 7.72 15.73
N ARG A 138 23.44 7.84 14.73
CA ARG A 138 23.09 7.47 13.35
C ARG A 138 22.80 5.98 13.20
N SER A 139 23.50 5.12 13.95
CA SER A 139 23.22 3.69 14.00
C SER A 139 21.81 3.40 14.53
N ASP A 140 21.45 3.99 15.67
CA ASP A 140 20.13 3.82 16.31
C ASP A 140 19.00 4.43 15.47
N GLU A 141 19.19 5.62 14.89
CA GLU A 141 18.24 6.23 13.94
C GLU A 141 18.00 5.33 12.72
N HIS A 142 19.06 4.73 12.17
CA HIS A 142 18.94 3.81 11.04
C HIS A 142 18.17 2.55 11.43
N ALA A 143 18.51 1.93 12.56
CA ALA A 143 17.81 0.74 13.06
C ALA A 143 16.31 1.02 13.29
N ARG A 144 15.98 2.16 13.92
CA ARG A 144 14.58 2.58 14.14
C ARG A 144 13.86 2.86 12.83
N SER A 145 14.52 3.48 11.86
CA SER A 145 13.93 3.72 10.55
C SER A 145 13.60 2.42 9.81
N LEU A 146 14.46 1.40 9.90
CA LEU A 146 14.18 0.09 9.30
C LEU A 146 12.95 -0.57 9.93
N VAL A 147 12.87 -0.55 11.27
CA VAL A 147 11.71 -1.09 12.01
C VAL A 147 10.44 -0.33 11.65
N LYS A 148 10.49 1.01 11.64
CA LYS A 148 9.35 1.85 11.28
C LYS A 148 8.88 1.59 9.85
N ASN A 149 9.80 1.57 8.88
CA ASN A 149 9.45 1.32 7.48
C ASN A 149 8.83 -0.06 7.27
N ALA A 150 9.31 -1.08 8.00
CA ALA A 150 8.72 -2.41 7.96
C ALA A 150 7.29 -2.43 8.52
N ILE A 151 7.04 -1.74 9.64
CA ILE A 151 5.70 -1.59 10.22
C ILE A 151 4.78 -0.84 9.25
N ASP A 152 5.23 0.31 8.73
CA ASP A 152 4.44 1.14 7.81
C ASP A 152 4.06 0.35 6.55
N THR A 153 4.99 -0.45 6.00
CA THR A 153 4.72 -1.33 4.84
C THR A 153 3.67 -2.38 5.18
N ALA A 154 3.83 -3.09 6.30
CA ALA A 154 2.87 -4.10 6.74
C ALA A 154 1.47 -3.53 6.99
N MET A 155 1.37 -2.31 7.55
CA MET A 155 0.10 -1.63 7.76
C MET A 155 -0.61 -1.25 6.46
N VAL A 156 0.15 -0.84 5.43
CA VAL A 156 -0.39 -0.54 4.10
C VAL A 156 -0.93 -1.82 3.44
N ASP A 157 -0.17 -2.91 3.49
CA ASP A 157 -0.57 -4.20 2.92
C ASP A 157 -1.83 -4.76 3.62
N GLU A 158 -1.90 -4.65 4.95
CA GLU A 158 -3.07 -5.10 5.72
C GLU A 158 -4.32 -4.28 5.37
N ARG A 159 -4.20 -2.96 5.27
CA ARG A 159 -5.31 -2.08 4.85
C ARG A 159 -5.81 -2.45 3.46
N ALA A 160 -4.91 -2.61 2.50
CA ALA A 160 -5.26 -3.00 1.14
C ALA A 160 -5.97 -4.38 1.10
N ALA A 161 -5.52 -5.34 1.93
CA ALA A 161 -6.15 -6.65 2.03
C ALA A 161 -7.56 -6.59 2.64
N ILE A 162 -7.76 -5.74 3.66
CA ILE A 162 -9.07 -5.50 4.28
C ILE A 162 -10.01 -4.84 3.27
N ASP A 163 -9.58 -3.79 2.59
CA ASP A 163 -10.38 -3.06 1.61
C ASP A 163 -10.84 -4.00 0.49
N ALA A 164 -9.91 -4.79 -0.07
CA ALA A 164 -10.24 -5.77 -1.10
C ALA A 164 -11.22 -6.86 -0.61
N ARG A 165 -11.17 -7.24 0.68
CA ARG A 165 -12.13 -8.18 1.26
C ARG A 165 -13.51 -7.55 1.43
N VAL A 166 -13.58 -6.33 1.94
CA VAL A 166 -14.84 -5.59 2.10
C VAL A 166 -15.49 -5.37 0.74
N GLU A 167 -14.73 -4.97 -0.26
CA GLU A 167 -15.23 -4.71 -1.62
C GLU A 167 -15.80 -5.99 -2.25
N ARG A 168 -15.10 -7.13 -2.14
CA ARG A 168 -15.64 -8.44 -2.58
C ARG A 168 -16.93 -8.82 -1.86
N GLU A 169 -16.98 -8.64 -0.55
CA GLU A 169 -18.16 -9.00 0.25
C GLU A 169 -19.35 -8.09 -0.08
N VAL A 170 -19.13 -6.79 -0.24
CA VAL A 170 -20.16 -5.83 -0.65
C VAL A 170 -20.67 -6.18 -2.04
N HIS A 171 -19.76 -6.41 -3.00
CA HIS A 171 -20.12 -6.79 -4.36
C HIS A 171 -20.99 -8.06 -4.38
N TRP A 172 -20.56 -9.12 -3.69
CA TRP A 172 -21.33 -10.37 -3.60
C TRP A 172 -22.72 -10.18 -2.98
N ARG A 173 -22.82 -9.38 -1.91
CA ARG A 173 -24.12 -9.08 -1.28
C ARG A 173 -25.03 -8.28 -2.21
N THR A 174 -24.48 -7.28 -2.89
CA THR A 174 -25.23 -6.45 -3.83
C THR A 174 -25.74 -7.27 -5.00
N ASP A 175 -24.90 -8.13 -5.59
CA ASP A 175 -25.30 -8.98 -6.71
C ASP A 175 -26.37 -9.98 -6.29
N ARG A 176 -26.20 -10.64 -5.14
CA ARG A 176 -27.22 -11.55 -4.60
C ARG A 176 -28.55 -10.85 -4.30
N LEU A 177 -28.51 -9.59 -3.84
CA LEU A 177 -29.73 -8.81 -3.63
C LEU A 177 -30.39 -8.44 -4.95
N LYS A 178 -29.61 -8.07 -5.98
CA LYS A 178 -30.11 -7.81 -7.34
C LYS A 178 -30.75 -9.06 -7.94
N GLU A 179 -30.05 -10.19 -7.93
CA GLU A 179 -30.59 -11.47 -8.43
C GLU A 179 -31.90 -11.85 -7.72
N ARG A 180 -31.98 -11.63 -6.41
CA ARG A 180 -33.22 -11.89 -5.65
C ARG A 180 -34.34 -10.92 -6.01
N ALA A 181 -34.02 -9.64 -6.25
CA ALA A 181 -34.99 -8.63 -6.68
C ALA A 181 -35.50 -8.95 -8.08
N GLU A 182 -34.61 -9.22 -9.04
CA GLU A 182 -34.94 -9.62 -10.41
C GLU A 182 -35.79 -10.90 -10.44
N ALA A 183 -35.45 -11.90 -9.63
CA ALA A 183 -36.25 -13.12 -9.50
C ALA A 183 -37.63 -12.86 -8.88
N ALA A 184 -37.75 -11.90 -7.96
CA ALA A 184 -39.04 -11.51 -7.38
C ALA A 184 -39.89 -10.73 -8.39
N GLU A 185 -39.28 -9.80 -9.13
CA GLU A 185 -39.91 -9.05 -10.22
C GLU A 185 -40.39 -9.98 -11.34
N GLY A 186 -39.57 -10.95 -11.76
CA GLY A 186 -39.96 -11.95 -12.76
C GLY A 186 -41.17 -12.79 -12.32
N LYS A 187 -41.20 -13.23 -11.05
CA LYS A 187 -42.37 -13.93 -10.48
C LYS A 187 -43.61 -13.04 -10.43
N PHE A 188 -43.43 -11.78 -10.05
CA PHE A 188 -44.52 -10.81 -9.97
C PHE A 188 -45.10 -10.52 -11.37
N SER A 189 -44.24 -10.36 -12.38
CA SER A 189 -44.65 -10.17 -13.78
C SER A 189 -45.43 -11.39 -14.29
N ALA A 190 -44.96 -12.61 -14.01
CA ALA A 190 -45.67 -13.82 -14.42
C ALA A 190 -47.07 -13.93 -13.79
N ILE A 191 -47.24 -13.46 -12.55
CA ILE A 191 -48.56 -13.38 -11.89
C ILE A 191 -49.45 -12.35 -12.59
N CYS A 192 -48.91 -11.16 -12.92
CA CYS A 192 -49.65 -10.14 -13.65
C CYS A 192 -50.16 -10.65 -15.00
N GLU A 193 -49.29 -11.31 -15.78
CA GLU A 193 -49.65 -11.93 -17.06
C GLU A 193 -50.73 -13.01 -16.90
N ALA A 194 -50.57 -13.90 -15.91
CA ALA A 194 -51.53 -14.98 -15.67
C ALA A 194 -52.92 -14.47 -15.22
N CYS A 195 -52.95 -13.35 -14.49
CA CYS A 195 -54.19 -12.72 -14.05
C CYS A 195 -54.79 -11.78 -15.10
N GLY A 196 -54.03 -11.35 -16.11
CA GLY A 196 -54.44 -10.31 -17.05
C GLY A 196 -54.65 -8.93 -16.39
N LEU A 197 -53.97 -8.68 -15.27
CA LEU A 197 -54.10 -7.46 -14.47
C LEU A 197 -52.82 -6.64 -14.50
N SER A 198 -52.94 -5.33 -14.29
CA SER A 198 -51.78 -4.45 -14.17
C SER A 198 -51.01 -4.70 -12.86
N PRO A 199 -49.71 -4.35 -12.82
CA PRO A 199 -48.90 -4.37 -11.60
C PRO A 199 -49.55 -3.71 -10.37
N ALA A 200 -50.24 -2.57 -10.57
CA ALA A 200 -50.87 -1.85 -9.48
C ALA A 200 -52.06 -2.61 -8.89
N GLU A 201 -52.88 -3.23 -9.75
CA GLU A 201 -54.04 -4.02 -9.35
C GLU A 201 -53.60 -5.28 -8.60
N VAL A 202 -52.62 -6.02 -9.13
CA VAL A 202 -52.06 -7.21 -8.47
C VAL A 202 -51.39 -6.84 -7.16
N GLY A 203 -50.64 -5.74 -7.11
CA GLY A 203 -50.02 -5.23 -5.88
C GLY A 203 -51.05 -4.97 -4.78
N GLY A 204 -52.19 -4.37 -5.14
CA GLY A 204 -53.31 -4.14 -4.22
C GLY A 204 -53.87 -5.43 -3.59
N LEU A 205 -53.88 -6.54 -4.33
CA LEU A 205 -54.36 -7.84 -3.83
C LEU A 205 -53.45 -8.40 -2.73
N PHE A 206 -52.13 -8.17 -2.78
CA PHE A 206 -51.19 -8.67 -1.77
C PHE A 206 -51.27 -7.96 -0.42
N TYR A 207 -51.88 -6.78 -0.35
CA TYR A 207 -52.13 -6.08 0.92
C TYR A 207 -53.32 -6.67 1.69
N ASN A 208 -54.18 -7.45 1.03
CA ASN A 208 -55.30 -8.11 1.66
C ASN A 208 -55.00 -9.61 1.91
N THR A 209 -55.06 -10.05 3.16
CA THR A 209 -54.87 -11.46 3.53
C THR A 209 -55.88 -12.42 2.90
N ASP A 210 -57.03 -11.90 2.46
CA ASP A 210 -58.08 -12.69 1.80
C ASP A 210 -57.63 -13.22 0.45
N PHE A 211 -56.77 -12.50 -0.27
CA PHE A 211 -56.20 -12.96 -1.53
C PHE A 211 -55.37 -14.24 -1.32
N ALA A 212 -54.43 -14.23 -0.38
CA ALA A 212 -53.60 -15.39 -0.08
C ALA A 212 -54.44 -16.58 0.41
N ARG A 213 -55.50 -16.34 1.19
CA ARG A 213 -56.45 -17.36 1.64
C ARG A 213 -57.25 -17.96 0.48
N ALA A 214 -57.71 -17.14 -0.46
CA ALA A 214 -58.42 -17.58 -1.65
C ALA A 214 -57.51 -18.47 -2.53
N VAL A 215 -56.29 -18.02 -2.81
CA VAL A 215 -55.28 -18.79 -3.57
C VAL A 215 -54.98 -20.12 -2.89
N ALA A 216 -54.73 -20.12 -1.57
CA ALA A 216 -54.47 -21.35 -0.82
C ALA A 216 -55.67 -22.32 -0.84
N THR A 217 -56.90 -21.80 -0.76
CA THR A 217 -58.13 -22.60 -0.82
C THR A 217 -58.26 -23.29 -2.17
N VAL A 218 -58.15 -22.54 -3.27
CA VAL A 218 -58.21 -23.09 -4.64
C VAL A 218 -57.10 -24.12 -4.88
N HIS A 219 -55.87 -23.85 -4.40
CA HIS A 219 -54.76 -24.78 -4.53
C HIS A 219 -54.99 -26.10 -3.79
N ARG A 220 -55.48 -26.03 -2.54
CA ARG A 220 -55.76 -27.22 -1.70
C ARG A 220 -56.91 -28.05 -2.26
N LEU A 221 -57.94 -27.41 -2.79
CA LEU A 221 -59.06 -28.09 -3.45
C LEU A 221 -58.65 -28.78 -4.76
N GLY A 222 -57.47 -28.48 -5.32
CA GLY A 222 -56.93 -29.16 -6.50
C GLY A 222 -57.71 -28.88 -7.79
N VAL A 223 -58.60 -27.89 -7.78
CA VAL A 223 -59.52 -27.57 -8.89
C VAL A 223 -58.77 -27.21 -10.17
N ALA A 224 -57.60 -26.58 -10.05
CA ALA A 224 -56.74 -26.25 -11.18
C ALA A 224 -55.82 -27.40 -11.64
N LYS A 225 -55.75 -28.52 -10.91
CA LYS A 225 -54.87 -29.67 -11.23
C LYS A 225 -55.57 -30.78 -12.04
N THR A 226 -56.89 -30.69 -12.20
CA THR A 226 -57.71 -31.69 -12.89
C THR A 226 -58.15 -31.18 -14.26
N TYR A 227 -58.14 -32.05 -15.28
CA TYR A 227 -58.62 -31.70 -16.62
C TYR A 227 -60.09 -31.26 -16.53
N ASN A 228 -60.42 -30.07 -17.05
CA ASN A 228 -61.71 -29.39 -16.88
C ASN A 228 -62.13 -29.06 -15.43
N GLY A 229 -61.22 -29.08 -14.44
CA GLY A 229 -61.60 -28.90 -13.04
C GLY A 229 -62.26 -27.56 -12.72
N LEU A 230 -61.73 -26.44 -13.25
CA LEU A 230 -62.33 -25.11 -13.10
C LEU A 230 -63.67 -25.00 -13.85
N SER A 231 -63.75 -25.50 -15.08
CA SER A 231 -65.00 -25.52 -15.85
C SER A 231 -66.07 -26.39 -15.20
N GLY A 232 -65.69 -27.52 -14.62
CA GLY A 232 -66.57 -28.42 -13.88
C GLY A 232 -66.97 -27.86 -12.51
N LEU A 233 -66.16 -27.01 -11.88
CA LEU A 233 -66.58 -26.23 -10.72
C LEU A 233 -67.59 -25.16 -11.14
N ALA A 234 -67.32 -24.41 -12.21
CA ALA A 234 -68.23 -23.39 -12.72
C ALA A 234 -69.60 -23.98 -13.10
N GLN A 235 -69.63 -25.14 -13.75
CA GLN A 235 -70.87 -25.85 -14.08
C GLN A 235 -71.65 -26.30 -12.83
N ARG A 236 -70.96 -26.72 -11.77
CA ARG A 236 -71.59 -27.13 -10.50
C ARG A 236 -72.09 -25.95 -9.68
N LEU A 237 -71.39 -24.82 -9.72
CA LEU A 237 -71.79 -23.60 -9.02
C LEU A 237 -72.91 -22.84 -9.74
N ARG A 238 -73.02 -22.98 -11.07
CA ARG A 238 -74.03 -22.29 -11.89
C ARG A 238 -75.47 -22.40 -11.36
N PRO A 239 -76.02 -23.59 -11.05
CA PRO A 239 -77.38 -23.67 -10.52
C PRO A 239 -77.53 -23.04 -9.12
N MET A 240 -76.48 -22.99 -8.29
CA MET A 240 -76.52 -22.28 -7.00
C MET A 240 -76.54 -20.77 -7.20
N ILE A 241 -75.76 -20.25 -8.16
CA ILE A 241 -75.74 -18.82 -8.50
C ILE A 241 -77.09 -18.42 -9.08
N GLU A 242 -77.64 -19.19 -10.03
CA GLU A 242 -78.96 -18.94 -10.62
C GLU A 242 -80.09 -18.93 -9.56
N ALA A 243 -80.02 -19.82 -8.56
CA ALA A 243 -80.96 -19.82 -7.44
C ALA A 243 -80.80 -18.59 -6.53
N LEU A 244 -79.56 -18.13 -6.28
CA LEU A 244 -79.28 -16.92 -5.49
C LEU A 244 -79.70 -15.64 -6.21
N ASP A 245 -79.40 -15.52 -7.50
CA ASP A 245 -79.79 -14.36 -8.32
C ASP A 245 -81.32 -14.29 -8.46
N GLY A 246 -82.00 -15.43 -8.57
CA GLY A 246 -83.46 -15.50 -8.52
C GLY A 246 -84.04 -14.99 -7.20
N PHE A 247 -83.36 -15.25 -6.08
CA PHE A 247 -83.78 -14.77 -4.76
C PHE A 247 -83.47 -13.28 -4.54
N LEU A 248 -82.32 -12.78 -5.02
CA LEU A 248 -81.92 -11.38 -4.87
C LEU A 248 -82.59 -10.43 -5.88
N GLY A 249 -82.95 -10.93 -7.08
CA GLY A 249 -83.70 -10.18 -8.08
C GLY A 249 -85.18 -9.96 -7.72
N GLU A 250 -85.64 -10.56 -6.63
CA GLU A 250 -86.97 -10.35 -6.05
C GLU A 250 -87.01 -9.21 -5.01
N GLU A 251 -85.92 -8.44 -4.83
CA GLU A 251 -86.01 -7.19 -4.06
C GLU A 251 -86.58 -6.03 -4.92
N PRO A 252 -87.70 -5.41 -4.53
CA PRO A 252 -88.28 -4.29 -5.27
C PRO A 252 -87.42 -3.03 -5.15
N SER A 253 -87.39 -2.23 -6.22
CA SER A 253 -86.82 -0.89 -6.21
C SER A 253 -87.63 0.03 -5.28
N GLU A 254 -87.03 0.50 -4.19
CA GLU A 254 -87.42 1.71 -3.44
C GLU A 254 -86.19 2.58 -3.17
#